data_AF-A0A178TA53-F1
#
_entry.id   AF-A0A178TA53-F1
#
_cell.length_a   1.000
_cell.length_b   1.000
_cell.length_c   1.000
_cell.angle_alpha   90.00
_cell.angle_beta   90.00
_cell.angle_gamma   90.00
#
_symmetry.space_group_name_H-M   'P 1'
#
loop_
_entity.id
_entity.type
_entity.pdbx_description
1 polymer ?
#
loop_
_entity_poly.entity_id
_entity_poly.type
_entity_poly.pdbx_seq_one_letter_code
_entity_poly.pdbx_strand_id
1 'polypeptide(L)'
;MAKKESKTLTSEQVRETIFKTIDTRVFGGLVTDPKVQAIGAIQLEWAESLHPIIIEEKQITTTFKAKEKDTNTTMGMKTFIPYGLYVTGGIYCSSRGKNNLVTSEDLAKFDEGIIKGSSQQRTGIKGFIQPILYLRVLNKKENKSMYRFLHKNIKAEYNDAIYDREDVKLNVDELVAELVNGDYHEIRAYIPDYALKFQSELVKIKNIAKDINEIKDDDNEYSSEYVIIWEVVKGNPNGDPANGNLPRTWDNSEIGIISPERQKRWVRDYWESEKNEIIFVSRNGDLMTAYQRAEYLKSIL
;
A
#
# COMPACT_ATOMS: atom_id res chain seq x y z
N MET A 1 14.99 -32.09 -37.89
CA MET A 1 14.27 -31.63 -36.68
C MET A 1 14.03 -30.14 -36.82
N ALA A 2 12.76 -29.74 -36.92
CA ALA A 2 12.37 -28.34 -37.09
C ALA A 2 12.85 -27.52 -35.89
N LYS A 3 13.57 -26.41 -36.15
CA LYS A 3 13.74 -25.35 -35.16
C LYS A 3 12.34 -24.86 -34.81
N LYS A 4 11.89 -25.11 -33.58
CA LYS A 4 10.73 -24.40 -33.04
C LYS A 4 11.14 -22.93 -33.03
N GLU A 5 10.63 -22.14 -33.97
CA GLU A 5 10.69 -20.68 -33.89
C GLU A 5 9.93 -20.29 -32.61
N SER A 6 10.68 -20.11 -31.53
CA SER A 6 10.21 -19.38 -30.36
C SER A 6 9.85 -17.99 -30.85
N LYS A 7 8.57 -17.71 -31.07
CA LYS A 7 8.09 -16.36 -31.42
C LYS A 7 8.34 -15.46 -30.23
N THR A 8 9.52 -14.83 -30.20
CA THR A 8 9.86 -13.82 -29.21
C THR A 8 8.86 -12.67 -29.32
N LEU A 9 8.17 -12.33 -28.22
CA LEU A 9 7.31 -11.16 -28.17
C LEU A 9 8.13 -9.91 -28.46
N THR A 10 7.60 -9.01 -29.28
CA THR A 10 8.21 -7.70 -29.49
C THR A 10 8.02 -6.82 -28.24
N SER A 11 8.87 -5.80 -28.06
CA SER A 11 8.72 -4.83 -26.97
C SER A 11 7.33 -4.17 -26.92
N GLU A 12 6.73 -3.96 -28.09
CA GLU A 12 5.37 -3.41 -28.22
C GLU A 12 4.31 -4.39 -27.71
N GLN A 13 4.39 -5.66 -28.10
CA GLN A 13 3.48 -6.70 -27.61
C GLN A 13 3.59 -6.90 -26.10
N VAL A 14 4.81 -6.85 -25.55
CA VAL A 14 5.01 -6.90 -24.09
C VAL A 14 4.38 -5.68 -23.42
N ARG A 15 4.55 -4.48 -23.99
CA ARG A 15 3.97 -3.25 -23.48
C ARG A 15 2.45 -3.28 -23.48
N GLU A 16 1.83 -3.77 -24.56
CA GLU A 16 0.38 -3.96 -24.65
C GLU A 16 -0.13 -4.90 -23.57
N THR A 17 0.51 -6.07 -23.40
CA THR A 17 0.10 -7.04 -22.37
C THR A 17 0.20 -6.49 -20.96
N ILE A 18 1.25 -5.72 -20.66
CA ILE A 18 1.40 -5.05 -19.37
C ILE A 18 0.13 -4.21 -19.11
N PHE A 19 -0.20 -3.23 -19.97
CA PHE A 19 -1.33 -2.32 -19.75
C PHE A 19 -2.73 -2.97 -19.79
N LYS A 20 -2.86 -4.25 -20.17
CA LYS A 20 -4.11 -5.00 -19.97
C LYS A 20 -4.40 -5.30 -18.49
N THR A 21 -3.37 -5.36 -17.64
CA THR A 21 -3.50 -5.69 -16.21
C THR A 21 -3.61 -4.45 -15.34
N ILE A 22 -4.55 -4.45 -14.39
CA ILE A 22 -4.81 -3.29 -13.51
C ILE A 22 -3.57 -2.87 -12.71
N ASP A 23 -2.79 -3.83 -12.19
CA ASP A 23 -1.67 -3.53 -11.30
C ASP A 23 -0.51 -2.84 -12.00
N THR A 24 -0.31 -3.07 -13.30
CA THR A 24 0.72 -2.38 -14.06
C THR A 24 0.22 -1.08 -14.67
N ARG A 25 -1.07 -0.93 -14.98
CA ARG A 25 -1.68 0.37 -15.30
C ARG A 25 -1.45 1.35 -14.14
N VAL A 26 -1.76 0.89 -12.94
CA VAL A 26 -1.72 1.71 -11.71
C VAL A 26 -0.30 1.83 -11.15
N PHE A 27 0.43 0.73 -10.95
CA PHE A 27 1.73 0.73 -10.27
C PHE A 27 2.94 0.62 -11.18
N GLY A 28 2.75 0.28 -12.45
CA GLY A 28 3.83 0.03 -13.40
C GLY A 28 4.45 -1.35 -13.26
N GLY A 29 5.47 -1.60 -14.09
CA GLY A 29 6.17 -2.87 -14.17
C GLY A 29 7.46 -2.75 -14.97
N LEU A 30 8.38 -3.69 -14.73
CA LEU A 30 9.64 -3.79 -15.46
C LEU A 30 9.76 -5.20 -16.04
N VAL A 31 9.92 -5.27 -17.36
CA VAL A 31 10.37 -6.46 -18.07
C VAL A 31 11.79 -6.19 -18.56
N THR A 32 12.71 -7.07 -18.24
CA THR A 32 14.14 -6.88 -18.52
C THR A 32 14.54 -7.33 -19.92
N ASP A 33 13.80 -8.26 -20.52
CA ASP A 33 14.08 -8.82 -21.84
C ASP A 33 12.78 -9.22 -22.59
N PRO A 34 12.37 -8.50 -23.66
CA PRO A 34 12.94 -7.23 -24.09
C PRO A 34 12.71 -6.15 -23.02
N LYS A 35 13.63 -5.17 -22.93
CA LYS A 35 13.55 -4.11 -21.91
C LYS A 35 12.31 -3.23 -22.13
N VAL A 36 11.29 -3.42 -21.30
CA VAL A 36 10.08 -2.60 -21.26
C VAL A 36 9.88 -2.09 -19.85
N GLN A 37 9.89 -0.77 -19.71
CA GLN A 37 9.62 -0.10 -18.44
C GLN A 37 8.29 0.65 -18.54
N ALA A 38 7.36 0.31 -17.65
CA ALA A 38 6.11 1.02 -17.45
C ALA A 38 6.16 1.72 -16.09
N ILE A 39 6.05 3.04 -16.10
CA ILE A 39 5.96 3.84 -14.88
C ILE A 39 4.50 3.88 -14.46
N GLY A 40 4.21 3.51 -13.21
CA GLY A 40 2.86 3.55 -12.66
C GLY A 40 2.26 4.95 -12.61
N ALA A 41 0.95 5.05 -12.79
CA ALA A 41 0.20 6.28 -12.61
C ALA A 41 0.11 6.71 -11.14
N ILE A 42 0.15 5.75 -10.21
CA ILE A 42 0.18 5.97 -8.76
C ILE A 42 1.59 5.68 -8.21
N GLN A 43 2.11 6.64 -7.45
CA GLN A 43 3.35 6.50 -6.69
C GLN A 43 3.04 6.72 -5.22
N LEU A 44 3.47 5.78 -4.38
CA LEU A 44 3.37 5.85 -2.92
C LEU A 44 4.77 6.09 -2.37
N GLU A 45 4.83 6.82 -1.26
CA GLU A 45 6.06 7.01 -0.50
C GLU A 45 6.23 5.91 0.55
N TRP A 46 7.38 5.95 1.23
CA TRP A 46 7.56 5.17 2.45
C TRP A 46 6.51 5.62 3.48
N ALA A 47 5.90 4.66 4.18
CA ALA A 47 5.13 5.00 5.36
C ALA A 47 6.09 5.09 6.53
N GLU A 48 6.04 6.18 7.29
CA GLU A 48 6.90 6.43 8.45
C GLU A 48 6.05 6.47 9.71
N SER A 49 6.55 5.90 10.81
CA SER A 49 5.86 6.03 12.09
C SER A 49 5.90 7.47 12.59
N LEU A 50 4.78 7.96 13.12
CA LEU A 50 4.67 9.31 13.68
C LEU A 50 5.40 9.47 15.03
N HIS A 51 5.88 8.36 15.58
CA HIS A 51 6.57 8.25 16.85
C HIS A 51 7.59 7.10 16.78
N PRO A 52 8.58 7.05 17.70
CA PRO A 52 9.45 5.88 17.88
C PRO A 52 8.65 4.59 18.10
N ILE A 53 9.07 3.50 17.47
CA ILE A 53 8.42 2.18 17.64
C ILE A 53 9.16 1.33 18.66
N ILE A 54 8.38 0.62 19.49
CA ILE A 54 8.90 -0.43 20.37
C ILE A 54 8.84 -1.75 19.61
N ILE A 55 9.96 -2.49 19.59
CA ILE A 55 10.01 -3.84 19.03
C ILE A 55 10.06 -4.82 20.18
N GLU A 56 9.03 -5.66 20.29
CA GLU A 56 9.02 -6.78 21.22
C GLU A 56 9.34 -8.10 20.52
N GLU A 57 10.06 -8.95 21.22
CA GLU A 57 10.28 -10.34 20.81
C GLU A 57 9.59 -11.27 21.82
N LYS A 58 8.79 -12.20 21.32
CA LYS A 58 8.21 -13.28 22.13
C LYS A 58 8.63 -14.63 21.56
N GLN A 59 9.08 -15.48 22.47
CA GLN A 59 9.44 -16.85 22.16
C GLN A 59 8.19 -17.69 21.96
N ILE A 60 8.17 -18.48 20.90
CA ILE A 60 7.12 -19.46 20.62
C ILE A 60 7.73 -20.85 20.55
N THR A 61 6.98 -21.83 21.04
CA THR A 61 7.38 -23.24 20.97
C THR A 61 6.40 -23.98 20.07
N THR A 62 6.92 -24.68 19.07
CA THR A 62 6.11 -25.55 18.20
C THR A 62 6.48 -27.01 18.44
N THR A 63 5.45 -27.86 18.52
CA THR A 63 5.60 -29.31 18.74
C THR A 63 5.84 -30.08 17.44
N PHE A 64 5.83 -29.39 16.29
CA PHE A 64 6.15 -29.98 15.01
C PHE A 64 7.64 -30.28 14.92
N LYS A 65 7.95 -31.52 14.52
CA LYS A 65 9.30 -32.00 14.30
C LYS A 65 9.75 -31.61 12.89
N ALA A 66 10.95 -31.07 12.74
CA ALA A 66 11.51 -30.76 11.43
C ALA A 66 11.89 -32.03 10.63
N LYS A 67 12.22 -33.13 11.33
CA LYS A 67 12.53 -34.45 10.75
C LYS A 67 11.97 -35.57 11.65
N GLU A 68 11.66 -36.74 11.08
CA GLU A 68 11.09 -37.89 11.82
C GLU A 68 11.91 -38.32 13.05
N LYS A 69 13.24 -38.11 13.03
CA LYS A 69 14.16 -38.49 14.11
C LYS A 69 14.40 -37.43 15.19
N ASP A 70 13.81 -36.24 15.09
CA ASP A 70 13.96 -35.23 16.16
C ASP A 70 13.04 -35.53 17.36
N THR A 71 13.61 -35.53 18.56
CA THR A 71 12.90 -35.60 19.84
C THR A 71 12.63 -34.22 20.44
N ASN A 72 13.26 -33.16 19.91
CA ASN A 72 13.19 -31.81 20.47
C ASN A 72 12.08 -30.97 19.83
N THR A 73 11.47 -30.09 20.63
CA THR A 73 10.53 -29.06 20.16
C THR A 73 11.28 -27.97 19.40
N THR A 74 10.68 -27.41 18.36
CA THR A 74 11.29 -26.31 17.60
C THR A 74 10.86 -24.99 18.22
N MET A 75 11.82 -24.24 18.76
CA MET A 75 11.63 -22.90 19.30
C MET A 75 11.81 -21.87 18.19
N GLY A 76 10.82 -21.00 18.01
CA GLY A 76 10.87 -19.85 17.12
C GLY A 76 10.78 -18.54 17.90
N MET A 77 11.20 -17.45 17.29
CA MET A 77 11.01 -16.10 17.82
C MET A 77 10.03 -15.35 16.93
N LYS A 78 9.08 -14.64 17.53
CA LYS A 78 8.20 -13.72 16.83
C LYS A 78 8.48 -12.31 17.30
N THR A 79 8.74 -11.44 16.34
CA THR A 79 8.99 -10.03 16.57
C THR A 79 7.81 -9.22 16.05
N PHE A 80 7.33 -8.28 16.86
CA PHE A 80 6.18 -7.45 16.53
C PHE A 80 6.24 -6.09 17.24
N ILE A 81 5.47 -5.15 16.70
CA ILE A 81 5.27 -3.83 17.27
C ILE A 81 3.99 -3.89 18.12
N PRO A 82 4.03 -3.55 19.42
CA PRO A 82 2.84 -3.49 20.26
C PRO A 82 1.78 -2.53 19.69
N TYR A 83 2.20 -1.30 19.39
CA TYR A 83 1.36 -0.29 18.75
C TYR A 83 2.21 0.67 17.88
N GLY A 84 1.67 1.08 16.73
CA GLY A 84 2.31 2.07 15.86
C GLY A 84 1.35 2.76 14.91
N LEU A 85 1.44 4.09 14.83
CA LEU A 85 0.78 4.90 13.80
C LEU A 85 1.77 5.30 12.72
N TYR A 86 1.48 4.92 11.48
CA TYR A 86 2.30 5.22 10.32
C TYR A 86 1.57 6.13 9.36
N VAL A 87 2.25 7.15 8.85
CA VAL A 87 1.70 8.04 7.82
C VAL A 87 2.41 7.81 6.51
N THR A 88 1.67 7.85 5.40
CA THR A 88 2.26 7.80 4.05
C THR A 88 1.54 8.75 3.11
N GLY A 89 2.33 9.35 2.22
CA GLY A 89 1.86 10.13 1.10
C GLY A 89 1.83 9.32 -0.19
N GLY A 90 1.02 9.79 -1.13
CA GLY A 90 1.04 9.27 -2.49
C GLY A 90 0.49 10.26 -3.49
N ILE A 91 0.73 9.99 -4.77
CA ILE A 91 0.21 10.79 -5.87
C ILE A 91 -0.29 9.91 -7.00
N TYR A 92 -1.48 10.25 -7.51
CA TYR A 92 -1.97 9.85 -8.83
C TYR A 92 -1.74 10.99 -9.82
N CYS A 93 -1.04 10.69 -10.92
CA CYS A 93 -0.84 11.65 -12.01
C CYS A 93 -1.77 11.33 -13.18
N SER A 94 -2.75 12.20 -13.44
CA SER A 94 -3.72 12.05 -14.53
C SER A 94 -3.07 11.91 -15.91
N SER A 95 -2.00 12.66 -16.20
CA SER A 95 -1.27 12.56 -17.46
C SER A 95 -0.66 11.17 -17.68
N ARG A 96 -0.12 10.54 -16.62
CA ARG A 96 0.37 9.16 -16.68
C ARG A 96 -0.79 8.16 -16.73
N GLY A 97 -1.86 8.42 -15.99
CA GLY A 97 -3.09 7.62 -16.05
C GLY A 97 -3.62 7.49 -17.48
N LYS A 98 -3.69 8.61 -18.22
CA LYS A 98 -4.10 8.60 -19.64
C LYS A 98 -3.18 7.75 -20.51
N ASN A 99 -1.86 7.86 -20.34
CA ASN A 99 -0.88 7.07 -21.10
C ASN A 99 -0.93 5.57 -20.75
N ASN A 100 -1.31 5.24 -19.52
CA ASN A 100 -1.41 3.87 -19.00
C ASN A 100 -2.82 3.29 -19.13
N LEU A 101 -3.77 4.03 -19.73
CA LEU A 101 -5.18 3.65 -19.86
C LEU A 101 -5.91 3.41 -18.52
N VAL A 102 -5.53 4.15 -17.48
CA VAL A 102 -6.19 4.08 -16.16
C VAL A 102 -7.60 4.65 -16.27
N THR A 103 -8.57 3.85 -15.83
CA THR A 103 -9.98 4.22 -15.76
C THR A 103 -10.36 4.71 -14.36
N SER A 104 -11.50 5.40 -14.24
CA SER A 104 -12.04 5.79 -12.93
C SER A 104 -12.42 4.57 -12.09
N GLU A 105 -12.81 3.45 -12.72
CA GLU A 105 -13.03 2.17 -12.06
C GLU A 105 -11.73 1.59 -11.46
N ASP A 106 -10.60 1.68 -12.18
CA ASP A 106 -9.31 1.23 -11.65
C ASP A 106 -8.92 2.02 -10.38
N LEU A 107 -9.22 3.32 -10.35
CA LEU A 107 -8.98 4.17 -9.17
C LEU A 107 -9.90 3.80 -8.01
N ALA A 108 -11.19 3.54 -8.27
CA ALA A 108 -12.10 3.05 -7.24
C ALA A 108 -11.65 1.70 -6.65
N LYS A 109 -11.17 0.79 -7.51
CA LYS A 109 -10.57 -0.49 -7.08
C LYS A 109 -9.30 -0.27 -6.26
N PHE A 110 -8.48 0.73 -6.60
CA PHE A 110 -7.30 1.09 -5.82
C PHE A 110 -7.67 1.62 -4.43
N ASP A 111 -8.64 2.53 -4.35
CA ASP A 111 -9.11 3.12 -3.10
C ASP A 111 -9.65 2.01 -2.17
N GLU A 112 -10.49 1.11 -2.70
CA GLU A 112 -10.99 -0.05 -1.94
C GLU A 112 -9.86 -1.00 -1.50
N GLY A 113 -8.90 -1.26 -2.39
CA GLY A 113 -7.77 -2.16 -2.11
C GLY A 113 -6.83 -1.61 -1.03
N ILE A 114 -6.63 -0.30 -0.95
CA ILE A 114 -5.89 0.33 0.15
C ILE A 114 -6.65 0.20 1.47
N ILE A 115 -7.96 0.47 1.45
CA ILE A 115 -8.82 0.43 2.63
C ILE A 115 -8.90 -0.98 3.22
N LYS A 116 -9.06 -2.00 2.37
CA LYS A 116 -9.34 -3.39 2.81
C LYS A 116 -8.12 -4.31 2.77
N GLY A 117 -7.19 -4.11 1.84
CA GLY A 117 -6.15 -5.10 1.53
C GLY A 117 -5.16 -5.38 2.66
N SER A 118 -4.80 -4.36 3.45
CA SER A 118 -3.92 -4.54 4.62
C SER A 118 -4.55 -5.46 5.68
N SER A 119 -5.84 -5.28 5.94
CA SER A 119 -6.59 -5.99 6.98
C SER A 119 -6.79 -7.48 6.66
N GLN A 120 -6.79 -7.85 5.38
CA GLN A 120 -6.93 -9.23 4.93
C GLN A 120 -5.61 -10.02 4.98
N GLN A 121 -4.49 -9.31 5.04
CA GLN A 121 -3.16 -9.91 5.05
C GLN A 121 -2.73 -10.37 6.45
N ARG A 122 -3.71 -10.58 7.34
CA ARG A 122 -3.49 -11.07 8.70
C ARG A 122 -2.91 -12.47 8.65
N THR A 123 -1.75 -12.61 9.26
CA THR A 123 -1.11 -13.90 9.50
C THR A 123 -0.65 -13.93 10.95
N GLY A 124 -0.12 -15.07 11.43
CA GLY A 124 0.31 -15.19 12.83
C GLY A 124 1.43 -14.22 13.28
N ILE A 125 2.00 -13.38 12.41
CA ILE A 125 3.01 -12.33 12.70
C ILE A 125 2.58 -10.97 12.13
N LYS A 126 1.93 -10.97 10.95
CA LYS A 126 1.27 -9.79 10.40
C LYS A 126 -0.01 -9.59 11.20
N GLY A 127 0.14 -8.95 12.36
CA GLY A 127 -0.96 -8.65 13.28
C GLY A 127 -2.00 -7.73 12.68
N PHE A 128 -2.60 -6.89 13.51
CA PHE A 128 -3.65 -6.00 13.06
C PHE A 128 -3.04 -4.80 12.33
N ILE A 129 -3.21 -4.71 11.02
CA ILE A 129 -2.75 -3.58 10.21
C ILE A 129 -3.94 -3.09 9.38
N GLN A 130 -4.34 -1.83 9.54
CA GLN A 130 -5.43 -1.24 8.76
C GLN A 130 -5.37 0.28 8.76
N PRO A 131 -6.00 0.96 7.78
CA PRO A 131 -6.01 2.40 7.74
C PRO A 131 -7.06 2.97 8.70
N ILE A 132 -6.68 3.97 9.49
CA ILE A 132 -7.58 4.78 10.33
C ILE A 132 -7.96 6.11 9.66
N LEU A 133 -7.18 6.52 8.66
CA LEU A 133 -7.51 7.61 7.76
C LEU A 133 -7.03 7.21 6.37
N TYR A 134 -7.89 7.34 5.39
CA TYR A 134 -7.53 7.34 3.98
C TYR A 134 -8.14 8.59 3.37
N LEU A 135 -7.31 9.50 2.87
CA LEU A 135 -7.70 10.78 2.30
C LEU A 135 -7.23 10.82 0.85
N ARG A 136 -8.15 11.16 -0.05
CA ARG A 136 -7.89 11.40 -1.47
C ARG A 136 -8.28 12.83 -1.80
N VAL A 137 -7.29 13.64 -2.17
CA VAL A 137 -7.46 15.05 -2.49
C VAL A 137 -7.30 15.24 -3.99
N LEU A 138 -8.39 15.56 -4.69
CA LEU A 138 -8.39 15.77 -6.13
C LEU A 138 -8.00 17.21 -6.43
N ASN A 139 -6.89 17.38 -7.15
CA ASN A 139 -6.45 18.69 -7.64
C ASN A 139 -7.37 19.19 -8.77
N LYS A 140 -7.47 20.51 -8.93
CA LYS A 140 -8.08 21.10 -10.13
C LYS A 140 -7.33 20.68 -11.40
N LYS A 141 -8.04 20.68 -12.53
CA LYS A 141 -7.50 20.34 -13.86
C LYS A 141 -6.31 21.22 -14.29
N GLU A 142 -6.17 22.42 -13.73
CA GLU A 142 -5.06 23.32 -14.00
C GLU A 142 -3.77 22.89 -13.25
N ASN A 143 -3.91 22.18 -12.12
CA ASN A 143 -2.82 21.82 -11.20
C ASN A 143 -2.48 20.32 -11.27
N LYS A 144 -2.31 19.76 -12.47
CA LYS A 144 -2.16 18.31 -12.71
C LYS A 144 -0.91 17.66 -12.09
N SER A 145 0.04 18.41 -11.57
CA SER A 145 1.30 17.86 -11.04
C SER A 145 1.62 18.34 -9.63
N MET A 146 0.68 19.01 -8.95
CA MET A 146 0.95 19.58 -7.64
C MET A 146 0.87 18.50 -6.56
N TYR A 147 2.00 18.33 -5.86
CA TYR A 147 2.13 17.48 -4.68
C TYR A 147 2.58 18.37 -3.52
N ARG A 148 1.73 18.48 -2.50
CA ARG A 148 1.91 19.42 -1.40
C ARG A 148 2.52 18.78 -0.15
N PHE A 149 2.75 17.47 -0.18
CA PHE A 149 3.23 16.71 0.98
C PHE A 149 2.27 16.82 2.17
N LEU A 150 0.95 16.76 1.92
CA LEU A 150 -0.10 16.91 2.93
C LEU A 150 0.08 15.94 4.11
N HIS A 151 0.62 14.76 3.85
CA HIS A 151 0.92 13.76 4.87
C HIS A 151 1.93 14.24 5.94
N LYS A 152 2.79 15.22 5.62
CA LYS A 152 3.78 15.80 6.55
C LYS A 152 3.17 16.80 7.54
N ASN A 153 1.95 17.26 7.27
CA ASN A 153 1.21 18.16 8.15
C ASN A 153 0.43 17.40 9.24
N ILE A 154 0.70 16.09 9.41
CA ILE A 154 0.15 15.26 10.48
C ILE A 154 1.24 15.06 11.52
N LYS A 155 0.90 15.35 12.78
CA LYS A 155 1.79 15.16 13.93
C LYS A 155 1.13 14.22 14.93
N ALA A 156 1.92 13.71 15.88
CA ALA A 156 1.42 12.93 16.99
C ALA A 156 2.02 13.42 18.31
N GLU A 157 1.19 13.48 19.34
CA GLU A 157 1.59 13.62 20.73
C GLU A 157 1.57 12.22 21.36
N TYR A 158 2.64 11.84 22.05
CA TYR A 158 2.79 10.47 22.55
C TYR A 158 3.53 10.42 23.89
N ASN A 159 3.27 9.35 24.63
CA ASN A 159 3.97 9.01 25.87
C ASN A 159 5.34 8.38 25.58
N ASP A 160 6.21 8.32 26.60
CA ASP A 160 7.55 7.71 26.47
C ASP A 160 7.51 6.23 26.07
N ALA A 161 6.48 5.50 26.48
CA ALA A 161 6.29 4.10 26.16
C ALA A 161 4.93 3.88 25.50
N ILE A 162 4.94 3.31 24.30
CA ILE A 162 3.77 3.24 23.41
C ILE A 162 3.40 1.77 23.20
N TYR A 163 2.34 1.34 23.90
CA TYR A 163 1.86 -0.03 23.86
C TYR A 163 0.44 -0.15 23.34
N ASP A 164 -0.37 0.90 23.48
CA ASP A 164 -1.76 0.92 23.06
C ASP A 164 -2.15 2.25 22.38
N ARG A 165 -3.37 2.29 21.87
CA ARG A 165 -4.01 3.42 21.18
C ARG A 165 -4.12 4.67 22.03
N GLU A 166 -4.21 4.51 23.35
CA GLU A 166 -4.36 5.62 24.30
C GLU A 166 -3.06 6.40 24.49
N ASP A 167 -1.92 5.78 24.17
CA ASP A 167 -0.59 6.37 24.34
C ASP A 167 -0.23 7.38 23.24
N VAL A 168 -1.06 7.49 22.19
CA VAL A 168 -0.79 8.34 21.03
C VAL A 168 -2.04 9.11 20.61
N LYS A 169 -1.91 10.43 20.50
CA LYS A 169 -2.95 11.32 19.99
C LYS A 169 -2.48 12.01 18.72
N LEU A 170 -3.28 11.95 17.66
CA LEU A 170 -3.00 12.65 16.42
C LEU A 170 -3.27 14.15 16.57
N ASN A 171 -2.44 14.97 15.94
CA ASN A 171 -2.72 16.37 15.66
C ASN A 171 -2.79 16.55 14.14
N VAL A 172 -3.95 17.02 13.66
CA VAL A 172 -4.24 17.21 12.23
C VAL A 172 -4.58 18.67 11.90
N ASP A 173 -4.29 19.61 12.80
CA ASP A 173 -4.69 21.02 12.64
C ASP A 173 -4.04 21.66 11.42
N GLU A 174 -2.74 21.43 11.20
CA GLU A 174 -2.02 21.94 10.04
C GLU A 174 -2.55 21.33 8.73
N LEU A 175 -2.85 20.02 8.73
CA LEU A 175 -3.48 19.36 7.60
C LEU A 175 -4.87 19.96 7.30
N VAL A 176 -5.71 20.12 8.32
CA VAL A 176 -7.05 20.69 8.17
C VAL A 176 -6.98 22.12 7.65
N ALA A 177 -6.08 22.95 8.18
CA ALA A 177 -5.87 24.30 7.69
C ALA A 177 -5.48 24.33 6.21
N GLU A 178 -4.61 23.43 5.76
CA GLU A 178 -4.24 23.34 4.35
C GLU A 178 -5.39 22.82 3.46
N LEU A 179 -6.16 21.85 3.95
CA LEU A 179 -7.33 21.33 3.24
C LEU A 179 -8.43 22.38 3.04
N VAL A 180 -8.65 23.25 4.03
CA VAL A 180 -9.65 24.33 3.96
C VAL A 180 -9.19 25.49 3.07
N ASN A 181 -7.91 25.86 3.16
CA ASN A 181 -7.37 26.99 2.40
C ASN A 181 -6.93 26.61 0.99
N GLY A 182 -6.74 25.31 0.73
CA GLY A 182 -6.20 24.82 -0.52
C GLY A 182 -7.22 24.81 -1.65
N ASP A 183 -6.73 25.07 -2.86
CA ASP A 183 -7.56 25.15 -4.05
C ASP A 183 -7.74 23.77 -4.71
N TYR A 184 -8.68 22.99 -4.18
CA TYR A 184 -8.96 21.62 -4.62
C TYR A 184 -10.25 21.52 -5.44
N HIS A 185 -10.33 20.48 -6.27
CA HIS A 185 -11.58 20.13 -6.93
C HIS A 185 -12.53 19.43 -5.95
N GLU A 186 -12.01 18.43 -5.24
CA GLU A 186 -12.78 17.66 -4.26
C GLU A 186 -11.85 16.98 -3.25
N ILE A 187 -12.35 16.80 -2.03
CA ILE A 187 -11.66 16.07 -0.96
C ILE A 187 -12.57 14.93 -0.53
N ARG A 188 -12.04 13.70 -0.55
CA ARG A 188 -12.75 12.50 -0.12
C ARG A 188 -11.96 11.77 0.96
N ALA A 189 -12.65 11.23 1.94
CA ALA A 189 -12.02 10.48 3.02
C ALA A 189 -12.79 9.22 3.38
N TYR A 190 -12.04 8.24 3.85
CA TYR A 190 -12.54 7.10 4.60
C TYR A 190 -11.93 7.13 5.99
N ILE A 191 -12.80 7.18 7.00
CA ILE A 191 -12.44 7.14 8.41
C ILE A 191 -13.36 6.12 9.07
N PRO A 192 -12.85 4.98 9.56
CA PRO A 192 -13.70 3.98 10.18
C PRO A 192 -14.23 4.48 11.53
N ASP A 193 -15.47 4.15 11.88
CA ASP A 193 -16.13 4.70 13.08
C ASP A 193 -15.39 4.39 14.39
N TYR A 194 -14.69 3.27 14.45
CA TYR A 194 -13.89 2.92 15.62
C TYR A 194 -12.70 3.90 15.79
N ALA A 195 -12.12 4.42 14.71
CA ALA A 195 -11.03 5.41 14.73
C ALA A 195 -11.42 6.71 15.44
N LEU A 196 -12.66 7.16 15.24
CA LEU A 196 -13.18 8.40 15.84
C LEU A 196 -13.27 8.32 17.37
N LYS A 197 -13.34 7.10 17.94
CA LYS A 197 -13.46 6.91 19.40
C LYS A 197 -12.16 7.21 20.14
N PHE A 198 -11.01 6.97 19.52
CA PHE A 198 -9.69 7.18 20.14
C PHE A 198 -8.90 8.32 19.48
N GLN A 199 -9.18 8.64 18.22
CA GLN A 199 -8.63 9.81 17.53
C GLN A 199 -9.76 10.80 17.18
N SER A 200 -10.22 11.56 18.19
CA SER A 200 -11.30 12.55 18.02
C SER A 200 -10.97 13.64 17.01
N GLU A 201 -9.68 13.94 16.82
CA GLU A 201 -9.16 14.92 15.87
C GLU A 201 -9.52 14.59 14.41
N LEU A 202 -9.73 13.31 14.07
CA LEU A 202 -10.18 12.90 12.74
C LEU A 202 -11.60 13.37 12.40
N VAL A 203 -12.41 13.75 13.41
CA VAL A 203 -13.74 14.36 13.17
C VAL A 203 -13.61 15.66 12.37
N LYS A 204 -12.54 16.44 12.59
CA LYS A 204 -12.27 17.68 11.83
C LYS A 204 -12.18 17.40 10.34
N ILE A 205 -11.50 16.32 9.95
CA ILE A 205 -11.38 15.88 8.55
C ILE A 205 -12.72 15.33 8.04
N LYS A 206 -13.42 14.51 8.85
CA LYS A 206 -14.74 13.95 8.47
C LYS A 206 -15.77 15.03 8.13
N ASN A 207 -15.70 16.20 8.77
CA ASN A 207 -16.61 17.31 8.51
C ASN A 207 -16.32 18.07 7.20
N ILE A 208 -15.10 17.94 6.67
CA ILE A 208 -14.64 18.66 5.46
C ILE A 208 -14.72 17.76 4.23
N ALA A 209 -14.33 16.49 4.40
CA ALA A 209 -14.23 15.53 3.30
C ALA A 209 -15.56 14.83 3.03
N LYS A 210 -15.83 14.56 1.74
CA LYS A 210 -16.91 13.67 1.32
C LYS A 210 -16.55 12.20 1.55
N ASP A 211 -17.52 11.32 1.49
CA ASP A 211 -17.27 9.88 1.56
C ASP A 211 -16.50 9.40 0.32
N ILE A 212 -15.55 8.49 0.51
CA ILE A 212 -14.75 7.92 -0.58
C ILE A 212 -15.57 7.07 -1.56
N ASN A 213 -16.69 6.52 -1.13
CA ASN A 213 -17.48 5.57 -1.93
C ASN A 213 -18.26 6.25 -3.07
N GLU A 214 -18.25 7.58 -3.16
CA GLU A 214 -18.80 8.31 -4.30
C GLU A 214 -17.86 8.18 -5.51
N ILE A 215 -18.11 7.19 -6.37
CA ILE A 215 -17.38 7.01 -7.64
C ILE A 215 -17.93 7.98 -8.68
N LYS A 216 -17.03 8.70 -9.36
CA LYS A 216 -17.37 9.55 -10.51
C LYS A 216 -16.63 9.11 -11.75
N ASP A 217 -17.31 9.17 -12.90
CA ASP A 217 -16.77 8.69 -14.17
C ASP A 217 -15.54 9.49 -14.63
N ASP A 218 -15.36 10.74 -14.19
CA ASP A 218 -14.27 11.63 -14.58
C ASP A 218 -13.09 11.69 -13.60
N ASP A 219 -13.07 10.86 -12.56
CA ASP A 219 -12.02 10.85 -11.53
C ASP A 219 -10.60 10.66 -12.11
N ASN A 220 -10.48 9.88 -13.18
CA ASN A 220 -9.19 9.64 -13.83
C ASN A 220 -8.62 10.90 -14.53
N GLU A 221 -9.42 11.95 -14.74
CA GLU A 221 -8.96 13.20 -15.33
C GLU A 221 -8.24 14.12 -14.35
N TYR A 222 -8.42 13.92 -13.04
CA TYR A 222 -7.83 14.76 -12.00
C TYR A 222 -6.66 14.06 -11.34
N SER A 223 -5.53 14.75 -11.24
CA SER A 223 -4.43 14.24 -10.41
C SER A 223 -4.82 14.32 -8.94
N SER A 224 -4.52 13.27 -8.18
CA SER A 224 -4.90 13.17 -6.77
C SER A 224 -3.67 13.06 -5.89
N GLU A 225 -3.73 13.66 -4.70
CA GLU A 225 -2.81 13.39 -3.61
C GLU A 225 -3.48 12.48 -2.58
N TYR A 226 -2.75 11.50 -2.09
CA TYR A 226 -3.22 10.53 -1.11
C TYR A 226 -2.50 10.77 0.21
N VAL A 227 -3.25 10.70 1.31
CA VAL A 227 -2.71 10.66 2.67
C VAL A 227 -3.34 9.49 3.39
N ILE A 228 -2.52 8.60 3.93
CA ILE A 228 -2.99 7.39 4.60
C ILE A 228 -2.32 7.31 5.96
N ILE A 229 -3.12 7.10 7.01
CA ILE A 229 -2.63 6.75 8.34
C ILE A 229 -2.95 5.28 8.59
N TRP A 230 -1.91 4.46 8.71
CA TRP A 230 -1.99 3.05 9.07
C TRP A 230 -1.85 2.89 10.57
N GLU A 231 -2.75 2.12 11.15
CA GLU A 231 -2.66 1.62 12.50
C GLU A 231 -2.08 0.20 12.48
N VAL A 232 -1.07 -0.03 13.32
CA VAL A 232 -0.48 -1.34 13.58
C VAL A 232 -0.68 -1.69 15.04
N VAL A 233 -1.31 -2.84 15.32
CA VAL A 233 -1.48 -3.37 16.68
C VAL A 233 -0.96 -4.81 16.73
N LYS A 234 -0.01 -5.07 17.62
CA LYS A 234 0.64 -6.38 17.85
C LYS A 234 1.05 -7.05 16.56
N GLY A 235 1.72 -6.31 15.68
CA GLY A 235 2.00 -6.75 14.32
C GLY A 235 3.32 -6.28 13.77
N ASN A 236 3.79 -6.97 12.73
CA ASN A 236 4.94 -6.55 11.94
C ASN A 236 4.47 -6.15 10.52
N PRO A 237 4.40 -4.85 10.21
CA PRO A 237 3.83 -4.38 8.94
C PRO A 237 4.75 -4.68 7.75
N ASN A 238 6.07 -4.64 7.98
CA ASN A 238 7.09 -4.80 6.97
C ASN A 238 8.35 -5.43 7.57
N GLY A 239 8.43 -6.76 7.53
CA GLY A 239 9.58 -7.48 8.04
C GLY A 239 10.80 -7.36 7.14
N ASP A 240 11.99 -7.32 7.74
CA ASP A 240 13.26 -7.27 7.03
C ASP A 240 13.91 -8.65 6.92
N PRO A 241 13.92 -9.29 5.73
CA PRO A 241 14.55 -10.60 5.57
C PRO A 241 16.04 -10.61 5.89
N ALA A 242 16.74 -9.47 5.74
CA ALA A 242 18.17 -9.37 6.06
C ALA A 242 18.44 -9.34 7.57
N ASN A 243 17.47 -8.89 8.36
CA ASN A 243 17.58 -8.67 9.81
C ASN A 243 16.60 -9.56 10.58
N GLY A 244 16.58 -10.86 10.28
CA GLY A 244 15.78 -11.82 11.04
C GLY A 244 14.26 -11.59 11.01
N ASN A 245 13.77 -10.89 9.97
CA ASN A 245 12.37 -10.48 9.81
C ASN A 245 11.89 -9.50 10.90
N LEU A 246 12.79 -8.72 11.51
CA LEU A 246 12.44 -7.60 12.37
C LEU A 246 11.59 -6.55 11.62
N PRO A 247 10.70 -5.81 12.31
CA PRO A 247 10.08 -4.63 11.71
C PRO A 247 11.15 -3.67 11.20
N ARG A 248 11.02 -3.19 9.96
CA ARG A 248 11.97 -2.23 9.39
C ARG A 248 11.91 -0.88 10.10
N THR A 249 13.07 -0.28 10.31
CA THR A 249 13.25 1.11 10.75
C THR A 249 14.19 1.86 9.79
N TRP A 250 14.18 3.19 9.86
CA TRP A 250 15.25 4.00 9.23
C TRP A 250 16.58 3.79 9.96
N ASP A 251 17.68 3.82 9.22
CA ASP A 251 19.04 3.64 9.74
C ASP A 251 19.31 4.57 10.94
N ASN A 252 19.73 3.99 12.06
CA ASN A 252 20.03 4.70 13.31
C ASN A 252 18.87 5.49 13.92
N SER A 253 17.61 5.16 13.58
CA SER A 253 16.42 5.74 14.21
C SER A 253 15.48 4.66 14.73
N GLU A 254 14.64 5.05 15.67
CA GLU A 254 13.52 4.24 16.16
C GLU A 254 12.25 4.45 15.32
N ILE A 255 12.34 5.15 14.18
CA ILE A 255 11.20 5.38 13.29
C ILE A 255 11.01 4.14 12.42
N GLY A 256 9.86 3.49 12.59
CA GLY A 256 9.45 2.35 11.79
C GLY A 256 9.11 2.78 10.36
N ILE A 257 9.35 1.88 9.40
CA ILE A 257 9.03 2.14 7.99
C ILE A 257 8.27 0.99 7.30
N ILE A 258 7.37 1.36 6.38
CA ILE A 258 6.65 0.45 5.50
C ILE A 258 6.95 0.83 4.06
N SER A 259 7.57 -0.07 3.31
CA SER A 259 7.98 0.24 1.94
C SER A 259 6.77 0.42 1.02
N PRO A 260 6.87 1.25 -0.03
CA PRO A 260 5.79 1.40 -1.00
C PRO A 260 5.47 0.09 -1.72
N GLU A 261 6.45 -0.80 -1.93
CA GLU A 261 6.22 -2.13 -2.49
C GLU A 261 5.35 -2.99 -1.57
N ARG A 262 5.55 -2.89 -0.25
CA ARG A 262 4.74 -3.61 0.74
C ARG A 262 3.29 -3.11 0.72
N GLN A 263 3.09 -1.80 0.63
CA GLN A 263 1.77 -1.20 0.53
C GLN A 263 1.06 -1.58 -0.78
N LYS A 264 1.74 -1.44 -1.92
CA LYS A 264 1.23 -1.88 -3.24
C LYS A 264 0.90 -3.38 -3.26
N ARG A 265 1.65 -4.18 -2.50
CA ARG A 265 1.40 -5.63 -2.38
C ARG A 265 0.08 -5.92 -1.66
N TRP A 266 -0.28 -5.17 -0.62
CA TRP A 266 -1.60 -5.33 0.02
C TRP A 266 -2.75 -5.13 -0.96
N VAL A 267 -2.63 -4.12 -1.83
CA VAL A 267 -3.62 -3.83 -2.87
C VAL A 267 -3.66 -4.94 -3.93
N ARG A 268 -2.50 -5.38 -4.44
CA ARG A 268 -2.42 -6.47 -5.43
C ARG A 268 -3.01 -7.76 -4.92
N ASP A 269 -2.64 -8.16 -3.71
CA ASP A 269 -3.12 -9.41 -3.12
C ASP A 269 -4.64 -9.36 -2.93
N TYR A 270 -5.20 -8.20 -2.54
CA TYR A 270 -6.65 -7.97 -2.45
C TYR A 270 -7.37 -8.09 -3.80
N TRP A 271 -6.81 -7.47 -4.86
CA TRP A 271 -7.37 -7.55 -6.20
C TRP A 271 -7.39 -8.98 -6.73
N GLU A 272 -6.31 -9.73 -6.51
CA GLU A 272 -6.19 -11.11 -6.96
C GLU A 272 -7.14 -12.05 -6.20
N SER A 273 -7.23 -11.95 -4.86
CA SER A 273 -8.02 -12.90 -4.06
C SER A 273 -9.51 -12.58 -3.98
N GLU A 274 -9.88 -11.30 -3.87
CA GLU A 274 -11.27 -10.91 -3.60
C GLU A 274 -12.00 -10.38 -4.83
N LYS A 275 -11.26 -9.74 -5.74
CA LYS A 275 -11.83 -9.15 -6.96
C LYS A 275 -11.65 -10.04 -8.19
N ASN A 276 -10.91 -11.15 -8.07
CA ASN A 276 -10.56 -12.04 -9.17
C ASN A 276 -9.94 -11.29 -10.37
N GLU A 277 -9.21 -10.21 -10.08
CA GLU A 277 -8.54 -9.42 -11.12
C GLU A 277 -7.29 -10.13 -11.61
N ILE A 278 -7.05 -10.06 -12.91
CA ILE A 278 -5.84 -10.60 -13.50
C ILE A 278 -4.71 -9.57 -13.31
N ILE A 279 -3.77 -9.88 -12.43
CA ILE A 279 -2.59 -9.05 -12.15
C ILE A 279 -1.32 -9.59 -12.82
N PHE A 280 -0.39 -8.70 -13.14
CA PHE A 280 0.93 -9.06 -13.68
C PHE A 280 1.84 -9.64 -12.61
N VAL A 281 2.01 -8.93 -11.48
CA VAL A 281 2.95 -9.34 -10.42
C VAL A 281 2.25 -10.20 -9.37
N SER A 282 1.94 -11.45 -9.73
CA SER A 282 1.30 -12.44 -8.86
C SER A 282 2.29 -13.22 -7.98
N ARG A 283 1.82 -13.70 -6.82
CA ARG A 283 2.51 -14.71 -6.00
C ARG A 283 1.99 -16.12 -6.22
N ASN A 284 0.87 -16.25 -6.91
CA ASN A 284 0.20 -17.52 -7.14
C ASN A 284 0.74 -18.14 -8.44
N GLY A 285 1.09 -19.42 -8.36
CA GLY A 285 1.62 -20.19 -9.48
C GLY A 285 3.15 -20.32 -9.46
N ASP A 286 3.68 -20.80 -10.59
CA ASP A 286 5.10 -21.07 -10.72
C ASP A 286 5.94 -19.79 -10.76
N LEU A 287 7.20 -19.92 -10.33
CA LEU A 287 8.20 -18.87 -10.50
C LEU A 287 8.45 -18.66 -12.00
N MET A 288 7.95 -17.54 -12.53
CA MET A 288 8.10 -17.15 -13.92
C MET A 288 8.90 -15.85 -14.04
N THR A 289 9.65 -15.72 -15.14
CA THR A 289 10.22 -14.43 -15.51
C THR A 289 9.13 -13.45 -15.94
N ALA A 290 9.42 -12.15 -15.90
CA ALA A 290 8.47 -11.13 -16.35
C ALA A 290 8.06 -11.32 -17.83
N TYR A 291 8.97 -11.82 -18.66
CA TYR A 291 8.70 -12.17 -20.05
C TYR A 291 7.72 -13.35 -20.16
N GLN A 292 7.99 -14.45 -19.44
CA GLN A 292 7.09 -15.62 -19.41
C GLN A 292 5.69 -15.25 -18.89
N ARG A 293 5.63 -14.35 -17.91
CA ARG A 293 4.35 -13.81 -17.41
C ARG A 293 3.61 -13.03 -18.49
N ALA A 294 4.30 -12.22 -19.28
CA ALA A 294 3.70 -11.51 -20.42
C ALA A 294 3.22 -12.48 -21.51
N GLU A 295 3.94 -13.57 -21.81
CA GLU A 295 3.47 -14.61 -22.73
C GLU A 295 2.21 -15.31 -22.23
N TYR A 296 2.20 -15.71 -20.96
CA TYR A 296 1.05 -16.34 -20.33
C TYR A 296 -0.18 -15.42 -20.38
N LEU A 297 -0.03 -14.16 -19.97
CA LEU A 297 -1.14 -13.20 -19.95
C LEU A 297 -1.68 -12.90 -21.35
N LYS A 298 -0.82 -12.84 -22.36
CA LYS A 298 -1.25 -12.67 -23.76
C LYS A 298 -2.10 -13.84 -24.26
N SER A 299 -1.96 -15.03 -23.68
CA SER A 299 -2.75 -16.20 -24.08
C SER A 299 -4.15 -16.24 -23.46
N ILE A 300 -4.38 -15.48 -22.38
CA ILE A 300 -5.65 -15.49 -21.62
C ILE A 300 -6.43 -14.17 -21.66
N LEU A 301 -5.81 -13.07 -22.09
CA LEU A 301 -6.39 -11.72 -22.23
C LEU A 301 -6.49 -11.26 -23.69
#